data_AF-A0ABD7U5B6-F1
#
_entry.id   AF-A0ABD7U5B6-F1
#
_cell.length_a   1.000
_cell.length_b   1.000
_cell.length_c   1.000
_cell.angle_alpha   90.00
_cell.angle_beta   90.00
_cell.angle_gamma   90.00
#
_symmetry.space_group_name_H-M   'P 1'
#
loop_
_entity.id
_entity.type
_entity.pdbx_description
1 polymer ?
#
loop_
_entity_poly.entity_id
_entity_poly.type
_entity_poly.pdbx_seq_one_letter_code
_entity_poly.pdbx_strand_id
1 'polypeptide(L)' 'MEARFQIGEKVKIANYPDTSMIGNEVEIINVHHSNFSPQKGYVDEWLYNVWDGKKSLGWAPECDLEPLQLSSKQIRYE' A
#
# COMPACT_ATOMS: atom_id res chain seq x y z
N MET A 1 0.12 15.26 -5.65
CA MET A 1 -0.59 13.96 -5.60
C MET A 1 -0.96 13.73 -4.14
N GLU A 2 -2.15 13.26 -3.81
CA GLU A 2 -2.50 12.94 -2.41
C GLU A 2 -2.14 11.48 -2.12
N ALA A 3 -1.75 11.17 -0.89
CA ALA A 3 -1.50 9.80 -0.48
C ALA A 3 -2.82 9.02 -0.49
N ARG A 4 -2.83 7.87 -1.16
CA ARG A 4 -4.01 7.01 -1.27
C ARG A 4 -4.37 6.34 0.05
N PHE A 5 -3.36 6.01 0.85
CA PHE A 5 -3.53 5.40 2.17
C PHE A 5 -3.06 6.35 3.27
N GLN A 6 -3.63 6.23 4.46
CA GLN A 6 -3.29 7.08 5.61
C GLN A 6 -2.69 6.27 6.76
N ILE A 7 -1.93 6.95 7.64
CA ILE A 7 -1.39 6.32 8.86
C ILE A 7 -2.56 5.85 9.75
N GLY A 8 -2.49 4.60 10.21
CA GLY A 8 -3.54 3.91 10.96
C GLY A 8 -4.56 3.19 10.07
N GLU A 9 -4.48 3.34 8.75
CA GLU A 9 -5.34 2.60 7.84
C GLU A 9 -4.84 1.16 7.66
N LYS A 10 -5.79 0.23 7.58
CA LYS A 10 -5.49 -1.17 7.30
C LYS A 10 -5.67 -1.46 5.82
N VAL A 11 -4.64 -2.03 5.22
CA VAL A 11 -4.54 -2.38 3.81
C VAL A 11 -4.20 -3.86 3.66
N LYS A 12 -4.35 -4.38 2.46
CA LYS A 12 -3.98 -5.73 2.08
C LYS A 12 -2.70 -5.69 1.27
N ILE A 13 -1.82 -6.65 1.50
CA ILE A 13 -0.65 -6.84 0.63
C ILE A 13 -1.12 -7.48 -0.67
N ALA A 14 -0.95 -6.79 -1.80
CA ALA A 14 -1.30 -7.30 -3.12
C ALA A 14 -0.14 -8.03 -3.78
N ASN A 15 1.09 -7.53 -3.55
CA ASN A 15 2.29 -8.08 -4.15
C ASN A 15 3.47 -7.95 -3.18
N TYR A 16 4.18 -9.06 -2.97
CA TYR A 16 5.30 -9.14 -2.04
C TYR A 16 6.21 -10.30 -2.45
N PRO A 17 7.55 -10.20 -2.28
CA PRO A 17 8.47 -11.27 -2.67
C PRO A 17 8.18 -12.61 -1.97
N ASP A 18 7.63 -12.58 -0.75
CA ASP A 18 7.07 -13.76 -0.10
C ASP A 18 5.57 -13.86 -0.39
N THR A 19 5.19 -14.83 -1.21
CA THR A 19 3.80 -15.00 -1.64
C THR A 19 2.84 -15.39 -0.50
N SER A 20 3.35 -15.87 0.64
CA SER A 20 2.53 -16.21 1.81
C SER A 20 2.03 -14.95 2.53
N MET A 21 2.66 -13.80 2.28
CA MET A 21 2.24 -12.50 2.82
C MET A 21 1.16 -11.85 1.96
N ILE A 22 1.02 -12.27 0.70
CA ILE A 22 -0.01 -11.74 -0.20
C ILE A 22 -1.38 -12.09 0.36
N GLY A 23 -2.24 -11.09 0.49
CA GLY A 23 -3.56 -11.20 1.06
C GLY A 23 -3.62 -10.98 2.58
N ASN A 24 -2.49 -10.79 3.27
CA ASN A 24 -2.51 -10.43 4.69
C ASN A 24 -2.91 -8.97 4.88
N GLU A 25 -3.62 -8.73 5.98
CA GLU A 25 -4.04 -7.41 6.41
C GLU A 25 -2.91 -6.77 7.24
N VAL A 26 -2.48 -5.59 6.84
CA VAL A 26 -1.39 -4.84 7.48
C VAL A 26 -1.81 -3.39 7.70
N GLU A 27 -1.25 -2.78 8.74
CA GLU A 27 -1.54 -1.40 9.10
C GLU A 27 -0.45 -0.46 8.60
N ILE A 28 -0.84 0.68 8.04
CA ILE A 28 0.08 1.73 7.61
C ILE A 28 0.55 2.47 8.87
N ILE A 29 1.82 2.38 9.21
CA ILE A 29 2.39 3.11 10.36
C ILE A 29 3.13 4.37 9.96
N ASN A 30 3.47 4.52 8.68
CA ASN A 30 4.17 5.70 8.17
C ASN A 30 3.92 5.89 6.66
N VAL A 31 3.98 7.13 6.20
CA VAL A 31 3.78 7.51 4.80
C VAL A 31 4.89 8.46 4.39
N HIS A 32 5.52 8.18 3.27
CA HIS A 32 6.63 8.97 2.75
C HIS A 32 6.43 9.21 1.25
N HIS A 33 6.47 10.48 0.85
CA HIS A 33 6.49 10.85 -0.55
C HIS A 33 7.94 10.86 -1.02
N SER A 34 8.29 9.97 -1.96
CA SER A 34 9.60 9.99 -2.59
C SER A 34 9.43 10.29 -4.08
N ASN A 35 10.25 11.22 -4.56
CA ASN A 35 10.36 11.52 -6.00
C ASN A 35 11.48 10.71 -6.66
N PHE A 36 12.09 9.79 -5.93
CA PHE A 36 13.26 9.05 -6.38
C PHE A 36 13.16 7.58 -5.97
N SER A 37 13.18 6.70 -6.96
CA SER A 37 13.30 5.26 -6.78
C SER A 37 14.58 4.80 -7.48
N PRO A 38 15.57 4.23 -6.78
CA PRO A 38 16.86 3.88 -7.37
C PRO A 38 16.75 2.87 -8.53
N GLN A 39 15.65 2.13 -8.62
CA GLN A 39 15.38 1.17 -9.70
C GLN A 39 14.64 1.78 -10.90
N LYS A 40 13.85 2.84 -10.69
CA LYS A 40 12.97 3.44 -11.73
C LYS A 40 13.34 4.88 -12.10
N GLY A 41 14.28 5.50 -11.40
CA GLY A 41 14.65 6.91 -11.58
C GLY A 41 13.75 7.87 -10.80
N TYR A 42 13.45 9.04 -11.37
CA TYR A 42 12.55 10.00 -10.74
C TYR A 42 11.09 9.59 -10.96
N VAL A 43 10.49 9.00 -9.93
CA VAL A 43 9.09 8.60 -9.93
C VAL A 43 8.46 9.23 -8.71
N ASP A 44 7.43 10.05 -8.94
CA ASP A 44 6.57 10.59 -7.90
C ASP A 44 5.71 9.43 -7.39
N GLU A 45 6.13 8.79 -6.30
CA GLU A 45 5.48 7.61 -5.73
C GLU A 45 5.36 7.75 -4.22
N TRP A 46 4.21 7.31 -3.71
CA TRP A 46 3.99 7.20 -2.28
C TRP A 46 4.49 5.85 -1.77
N LEU A 47 5.37 5.90 -0.78
CA LEU A 47 5.89 4.77 -0.04
C LEU A 47 5.19 4.69 1.31
N TYR A 48 4.75 3.49 1.66
CA TYR A 48 3.99 3.22 2.86
C TYR A 48 4.72 2.19 3.71
N ASN A 49 5.00 2.54 4.97
CA ASN A 49 5.56 1.58 5.90
C ASN A 49 4.43 0.77 6.51
N VAL A 50 4.44 -0.54 6.28
CA VAL A 50 3.39 -1.47 6.69
C VAL A 50 3.80 -2.31 7.90
N TRP A 51 2.84 -2.55 8.79
CA TRP A 51 2.99 -3.27 10.04
C TRP A 51 2.01 -4.45 10.11
N ASP A 52 2.52 -5.65 10.31
CA ASP A 52 1.75 -6.91 10.38
C ASP A 52 1.12 -7.17 11.77
N GLY A 53 1.16 -6.19 12.68
CA GLY A 53 0.79 -6.37 14.09
C GLY A 53 1.93 -6.92 14.94
N LYS A 54 2.91 -7.62 14.35
CA LYS A 54 4.08 -8.18 15.04
C LYS A 54 5.38 -7.43 14.76
N LYS A 55 5.58 -7.01 13.51
CA LYS A 55 6.79 -6.33 13.04
C LYS A 55 6.47 -5.43 11.83
N SER A 56 7.35 -4.47 11.57
CA SER A 56 7.33 -3.72 10.31
C SER A 56 7.82 -4.63 9.19
N LEU A 57 7.05 -4.71 8.11
CA LEU A 57 7.43 -5.45 6.90
C LEU A 57 8.27 -4.59 5.94
N GLY A 58 8.42 -3.30 6.24
CA GLY A 58 9.20 -2.35 5.45
C GLY A 58 8.32 -1.40 4.63
N TRP A 59 8.97 -0.70 3.71
CA TRP A 59 8.32 0.26 2.82
C TRP A 59 7.81 -0.44 1.56
N ALA A 60 6.53 -0.32 1.29
CA ALA A 60 5.88 -0.81 0.09
C ALA A 60 5.32 0.38 -0.72
N PRO A 61 5.46 0.37 -2.05
CA PRO A 61 4.80 1.36 -2.91
C PRO A 61 3.29 1.11 -2.97
N GLU A 62 2.54 2.12 -3.43
CA GLU A 62 1.09 2.01 -3.59
C GLU A 62 0.66 0.79 -4.42
N CYS A 63 1.43 0.46 -5.47
CA CYS A 63 1.09 -0.62 -6.41
C CYS A 63 1.12 -2.01 -5.77
N ASP A 64 1.82 -2.18 -4.65
CA ASP A 64 1.94 -3.45 -3.93
C ASP A 64 0.90 -3.58 -2.80
N LEU A 65 0.05 -2.57 -2.62
CA LEU A 65 -0.97 -2.49 -1.56
C LEU A 65 -2.37 -2.30 -2.15
N GLU A 66 -3.35 -2.98 -1.54
CA GLU A 66 -4.76 -2.86 -1.88
C GLU A 66 -5.57 -2.40 -0.66
N PRO A 67 -6.60 -1.56 -0.81
CA PRO A 67 -7.51 -1.25 0.29
C PRO A 67 -8.26 -2.52 0.74
N LEU A 68 -8.44 -2.72 2.05
CA LEU A 68 -9.20 -3.86 2.58
C LEU A 68 -10.66 -3.87 2.15
N GLN A 69 -11.20 -2.69 1.85
CA GLN A 69 -12.58 -2.52 1.45
C GLN A 69 -12.72 -2.58 -0.07
N LEU A 70 -12.93 -3.78 -0.59
CA LEU A 70 -13.72 -3.94 -1.80
C LEU A 70 -15.18 -3.69 -1.41
N SER A 71 -15.66 -2.46 -1.56
CA SER A 71 -17.09 -2.20 -1.66
C SER A 71 -17.40 -1.52 -2.98
N SER A 72 -17.47 -2.37 -4.01
CA SER A 72 -18.54 -2.40 -5.00
C SER A 72 -19.24 -1.07 -5.30
N LYS A 73 -18.74 -0.34 -6.30
CA LYS A 73 -19.61 0.16 -7.39
C LYS A 73 -18.85 0.14 -8.71
N GLN A 74 -18.73 -1.05 -9.30
CA GLN A 74 -18.91 -1.12 -10.74
C GLN A 74 -20.44 -1.15 -11.01
N ILE A 75 -20.90 -0.09 -11.69
CA ILE A 75 -22.09 0.11 -12.54
C ILE A 75 -23.50 0.32 -11.95
N ARG A 76 -24.03 1.51 -12.29
CA ARG A 76 -25.33 1.87 -12.95
C ARG A 76 -26.16 2.90 -12.19
N TYR A 77 -26.44 4.02 -12.88
CA TYR A 77 -27.66 4.84 -12.98
C TYR A 77 -27.27 5.99 -13.94
N GLU A 78 -27.84 6.24 -15.13
CA GLU A 78 -28.95 5.70 -15.93
C GLU A 78 -28.58 5.88 -17.42
#